data_AF-A0A523R9Z1-F1
#
_entry.id   AF-A0A523R9Z1-F1
#
_cell.length_a   1.000
_cell.length_b   1.000
_cell.length_c   1.000
_cell.angle_alpha   90.00
_cell.angle_beta   90.00
_cell.angle_gamma   90.00
#
_symmetry.space_group_name_H-M   'P 1'
#
loop_
_entity.id
_entity.type
_entity.pdbx_description
1 polymer ?
#
loop_
_entity_poly.entity_id
_entity_poly.type
_entity_poly.pdbx_seq_one_letter_code
_entity_poly.pdbx_strand_id
1 'polypeptide(L)'
;MSIKDKIKELIVEWETERLKEYCQSILKNNEATASSLLKIIGDIMKFVGNQFEEEEIFLPELIGSAETVKVVIDDILDPAIRAAGEEKETMGKVVIGTVESDVHSIGKDLVGSFLFSNGFEVYNLGVEVTADQFISKAEEIGADVIGLSSLLTMSMHFQKQVIDELKKRGLRNKYKVIVGGSPTSEDWGVQIGADGWADDAIETITLVKKLLNISE
;
A
#
# COMPACT_ATOMS: atom_id res chain seq x y z
N MET A 1 -15.39 -1.00 27.45
CA MET A 1 -14.93 -1.32 26.09
C MET A 1 -13.50 -0.82 25.98
N SER A 2 -12.55 -1.64 25.50
CA SER A 2 -11.16 -1.18 25.38
C SER A 2 -11.00 -0.18 24.23
N ILE A 3 -9.91 0.60 24.23
CA ILE A 3 -9.56 1.51 23.11
C ILE A 3 -9.52 0.72 21.79
N LYS A 4 -8.90 -0.47 21.82
CA LYS A 4 -8.80 -1.37 20.66
C LYS A 4 -10.16 -1.80 20.14
N ASP A 5 -11.08 -2.18 21.02
CA ASP A 5 -12.42 -2.62 20.62
C ASP A 5 -13.21 -1.46 19.98
N LYS A 6 -13.10 -0.24 20.53
CA LYS A 6 -13.80 0.92 19.96
C LYS A 6 -13.24 1.31 18.60
N ILE A 7 -11.92 1.34 18.44
CA ILE A 7 -11.28 1.62 17.15
C ILE A 7 -11.69 0.55 16.13
N LYS A 8 -11.71 -0.74 16.53
CA LYS A 8 -12.12 -1.83 15.64
C LYS A 8 -13.57 -1.66 15.16
N GLU A 9 -14.51 -1.37 16.06
CA GLU A 9 -15.91 -1.08 15.72
C GLU A 9 -16.01 0.03 14.67
N LEU A 10 -15.36 1.17 14.91
CA LEU A 10 -15.42 2.32 14.01
C LEU A 10 -14.79 2.05 12.64
N ILE A 11 -13.72 1.23 12.58
CA ILE A 11 -13.08 0.83 11.33
C ILE A 11 -13.98 -0.10 10.52
N VAL A 12 -14.65 -1.06 11.16
CA VAL A 12 -15.53 -2.02 10.47
C VAL A 12 -16.84 -1.36 10.03
N GLU A 13 -17.33 -0.38 10.78
CA GLU A 13 -18.53 0.40 10.43
C GLU A 13 -18.24 1.57 9.45
N TRP A 14 -16.98 1.76 9.05
CA TRP A 14 -16.50 2.85 8.17
C TRP A 14 -16.83 4.27 8.68
N GLU A 15 -16.83 4.44 10.01
CA GLU A 15 -17.19 5.67 10.70
C GLU A 15 -16.00 6.64 10.80
N THR A 16 -15.55 7.14 9.65
CA THR A 16 -14.30 7.92 9.49
C THR A 16 -14.22 9.15 10.40
N GLU A 17 -15.26 9.99 10.43
CA GLU A 17 -15.24 11.23 11.24
C GLU A 17 -15.25 10.91 12.74
N ARG A 18 -16.03 9.92 13.17
CA ARG A 18 -16.03 9.48 14.57
C ARG A 18 -14.69 8.86 14.98
N LEU A 19 -14.03 8.14 14.07
CA LEU A 19 -12.70 7.59 14.30
C LEU A 19 -11.65 8.70 14.45
N LYS A 20 -11.71 9.75 13.61
CA LYS A 20 -10.84 10.94 13.75
C LYS A 20 -11.03 11.60 15.11
N GLU A 21 -12.27 11.93 15.47
CA GLU A 21 -12.59 12.56 16.75
C GLU A 21 -12.11 11.72 17.93
N TYR A 22 -12.29 10.40 17.85
CA TYR A 22 -11.87 9.48 18.91
C TYR A 22 -10.34 9.45 19.05
N CYS A 23 -9.60 9.28 17.95
CA CYS A 23 -8.13 9.31 17.95
C CYS A 23 -7.58 10.65 18.48
N GLN A 24 -8.16 11.78 18.04
CA GLN A 24 -7.79 13.10 18.54
C GLN A 24 -8.03 13.24 20.05
N SER A 25 -9.13 12.69 20.56
CA SER A 25 -9.45 12.74 22.00
C SER A 25 -8.42 11.96 22.83
N ILE A 26 -8.00 10.79 22.37
CA ILE A 26 -6.97 9.95 23.02
C ILE A 26 -5.63 10.69 23.07
N LEU A 27 -5.22 11.28 21.95
CA LEU A 27 -3.98 12.06 21.86
C LEU A 27 -4.01 13.28 22.78
N LYS A 28 -5.13 14.02 22.82
CA LYS A 28 -5.30 15.20 23.68
C LYS A 28 -5.26 14.86 25.16
N ASN A 29 -5.80 13.70 25.54
CA ASN A 29 -5.81 13.23 26.92
C ASN A 29 -4.49 12.54 27.32
N ASN A 30 -3.52 12.38 26.41
CA ASN A 30 -2.29 11.60 26.58
C ASN A 30 -2.54 10.15 27.02
N GLU A 31 -3.64 9.56 26.57
CA GLU A 31 -3.99 8.16 26.89
C GLU A 31 -3.15 7.17 26.06
N ALA A 32 -2.72 7.57 24.86
CA ALA A 32 -1.79 6.84 24.01
C ALA A 32 -1.01 7.80 23.11
N THR A 33 0.16 7.36 22.61
CA THR A 33 0.92 8.10 21.59
C THR A 33 0.36 7.84 20.19
N ALA A 34 0.74 8.69 19.23
CA ALA A 34 0.31 8.54 17.85
C ALA A 34 0.87 7.25 17.22
N SER A 35 2.13 6.90 17.50
CA SER A 35 2.69 5.61 17.05
C SER A 35 2.01 4.39 17.71
N SER A 36 1.58 4.51 18.97
CA SER A 36 0.83 3.43 19.64
C SER A 36 -0.55 3.21 19.00
N LEU A 37 -1.26 4.30 18.69
CA LEU A 37 -2.53 4.24 17.95
C LEU A 37 -2.36 3.65 16.55
N LEU A 38 -1.31 4.06 15.83
CA LEU A 38 -0.99 3.53 14.51
C LEU A 38 -0.77 2.01 14.58
N LYS A 39 -0.06 1.51 15.60
CA LYS A 39 0.14 0.08 15.82
C LYS A 39 -1.17 -0.66 16.10
N ILE A 40 -2.03 -0.11 16.97
CA ILE A 40 -3.35 -0.70 17.26
C ILE A 40 -4.18 -0.83 15.98
N ILE A 41 -4.19 0.23 15.17
CA ILE A 41 -4.88 0.27 13.89
C ILE A 41 -4.29 -0.76 12.92
N GLY A 42 -2.96 -0.86 12.84
CA GLY A 42 -2.27 -1.86 12.02
C GLY A 42 -2.65 -3.29 12.40
N ASP A 43 -2.70 -3.61 13.69
CA ASP A 43 -3.16 -4.92 14.18
C ASP A 43 -4.61 -5.22 13.78
N ILE A 44 -5.47 -4.20 13.79
CA ILE A 44 -6.88 -4.32 13.37
C ILE A 44 -6.96 -4.54 11.87
N MET A 45 -6.19 -3.80 11.07
CA MET A 45 -6.18 -3.97 9.62
C MET A 45 -5.61 -5.32 9.19
N LYS A 46 -4.61 -5.85 9.91
CA LYS A 46 -4.14 -7.23 9.71
C LYS A 46 -5.25 -8.24 9.97
N PHE A 47 -6.03 -8.03 11.04
CA PHE A 47 -7.22 -8.85 11.30
C PHE A 47 -8.24 -8.75 10.14
N VAL A 48 -8.56 -7.55 9.65
CA VAL A 48 -9.46 -7.36 8.51
C VAL A 48 -8.94 -8.04 7.23
N GLY A 49 -7.63 -7.96 6.97
CA GLY A 49 -6.98 -8.66 5.85
C GLY A 49 -7.15 -10.17 5.96
N ASN A 50 -6.87 -10.77 7.12
CA ASN A 50 -7.06 -12.20 7.35
C ASN A 50 -8.51 -12.63 7.14
N GLN A 51 -9.49 -11.84 7.62
CA GLN A 51 -10.91 -12.16 7.41
C GLN A 51 -11.27 -12.21 5.93
N PHE A 52 -10.65 -11.37 5.09
CA PHE A 52 -10.88 -11.42 3.65
C PHE A 52 -10.19 -12.64 3.02
N GLU A 53 -8.96 -12.97 3.44
CA GLU A 53 -8.24 -14.18 2.98
C GLU A 53 -9.00 -15.48 3.34
N GLU A 54 -9.69 -15.49 4.49
CA GLU A 54 -10.54 -16.59 4.96
C GLU A 54 -11.97 -16.54 4.36
N GLU A 55 -12.24 -15.65 3.40
CA GLU A 55 -13.54 -15.44 2.75
C GLU A 55 -14.68 -15.08 3.72
N GLU A 56 -14.38 -14.56 4.91
CA GLU A 56 -15.36 -14.15 5.92
C GLU A 56 -15.94 -12.74 5.65
N ILE A 57 -15.20 -11.89 4.94
CA ILE A 57 -15.67 -10.58 4.46
C ILE A 57 -15.42 -10.44 2.96
N PHE A 58 -16.17 -9.53 2.31
CA PHE A 58 -16.05 -9.25 0.89
C PHE A 58 -15.11 -8.07 0.61
N LEU A 59 -14.72 -7.95 -0.67
CA LEU A 59 -13.82 -6.90 -1.15
C LEU A 59 -14.25 -5.46 -0.77
N PRO A 60 -15.55 -5.07 -0.85
CA PRO A 60 -15.98 -3.73 -0.42
C PRO A 60 -15.68 -3.44 1.04
N GLU A 61 -15.73 -4.46 1.90
CA GLU A 61 -15.47 -4.31 3.34
C GLU A 61 -14.00 -4.07 3.64
N LEU A 62 -13.11 -4.79 2.95
CA LEU A 62 -11.67 -4.55 3.02
C LEU A 62 -11.31 -3.13 2.55
N ILE A 63 -11.86 -2.72 1.40
CA ILE A 63 -11.58 -1.39 0.82
C ILE A 63 -12.11 -0.28 1.74
N GLY A 64 -13.36 -0.40 2.20
CA GLY A 64 -13.97 0.60 3.08
C GLY A 64 -13.19 0.79 4.38
N SER A 65 -12.76 -0.30 5.02
CA SER A 65 -11.92 -0.22 6.21
C SER A 65 -10.54 0.40 5.93
N ALA A 66 -9.90 0.02 4.82
CA ALA A 66 -8.61 0.59 4.44
C ALA A 66 -8.70 2.10 4.14
N GLU A 67 -9.75 2.55 3.45
CA GLU A 67 -10.00 3.96 3.16
C GLU A 67 -10.27 4.77 4.44
N THR A 68 -11.16 4.28 5.31
CA THR A 68 -11.44 4.91 6.61
C THR A 68 -10.18 5.11 7.44
N VAL A 69 -9.35 4.07 7.53
CA VAL A 69 -8.11 4.13 8.29
C VAL A 69 -7.09 5.07 7.64
N LYS A 70 -6.93 5.00 6.31
CA LYS A 70 -5.98 5.85 5.60
C LYS A 70 -6.24 7.32 5.85
N VAL A 71 -7.49 7.76 5.80
CA VAL A 71 -7.86 9.16 6.07
C VAL A 71 -7.49 9.54 7.52
N VAL A 72 -7.69 8.66 8.49
CA VAL A 72 -7.33 8.93 9.89
C VAL A 72 -5.81 8.99 10.08
N ILE A 73 -5.06 8.14 9.40
CA ILE A 73 -3.59 8.20 9.42
C ILE A 73 -3.12 9.54 8.84
N ASP A 74 -3.57 9.88 7.64
CA ASP A 74 -3.13 11.07 6.90
C ASP A 74 -3.50 12.38 7.63
N ASP A 75 -4.72 12.48 8.16
CA ASP A 75 -5.23 13.71 8.76
C ASP A 75 -4.83 13.87 10.24
N ILE A 76 -4.68 12.77 10.98
CA ILE A 76 -4.53 12.79 12.44
C ILE A 76 -3.18 12.25 12.89
N LEU A 77 -2.85 11.00 12.54
CA LEU A 77 -1.72 10.31 13.14
C LEU A 77 -0.38 10.76 12.55
N ASP A 78 -0.26 10.87 11.24
CA ASP A 78 0.97 11.31 10.57
C ASP A 78 1.39 12.72 11.01
N PRO A 79 0.49 13.73 11.06
CA PRO A 79 0.82 15.04 11.62
C PRO A 79 1.25 14.97 13.09
N ALA A 80 0.59 14.15 13.91
CA ALA A 80 0.92 13.99 15.32
C ALA A 80 2.28 13.32 15.54
N ILE A 81 2.59 12.25 14.80
CA ILE A 81 3.89 11.56 14.81
C ILE A 81 5.01 12.54 14.46
N ARG A 82 4.83 13.32 13.37
CA ARG A 82 5.81 14.33 12.95
C ARG A 82 6.01 15.42 14.00
N ALA A 83 4.93 15.90 14.62
CA ALA A 83 5.00 16.92 15.67
C ALA A 83 5.69 16.41 16.95
N ALA A 84 5.51 15.13 17.27
CA ALA A 84 6.17 14.48 18.40
C ALA A 84 7.62 14.06 18.12
N GLY A 85 8.06 14.06 16.85
CA GLY A 85 9.35 13.51 16.45
C GLY A 85 9.41 11.99 16.63
N GLU A 86 8.26 11.31 16.61
CA GLU A 86 8.17 9.86 16.67
C GLU A 86 8.53 9.25 15.31
N GLU A 87 9.07 8.03 15.32
CA GLU A 87 9.27 7.26 14.09
C GLU A 87 8.02 6.42 13.77
N LYS A 88 7.69 6.35 12.48
CA LYS A 88 6.63 5.50 11.94
C LYS A 88 7.21 4.14 11.61
N GLU A 89 6.86 3.12 12.39
CA GLU A 89 7.19 1.74 12.05
C GLU A 89 6.40 1.33 10.79
N THR A 90 7.08 0.84 9.78
CA THR A 90 6.48 0.32 8.54
C THR A 90 7.22 -0.92 8.08
N MET A 91 6.49 -1.84 7.43
CA MET A 91 7.08 -3.01 6.77
C MET A 91 7.81 -2.65 5.48
N GLY A 92 7.65 -1.41 4.99
CA GLY A 92 8.27 -0.92 3.77
C GLY A 92 7.34 0.02 3.04
N LYS A 93 7.91 0.87 2.19
CA LYS A 93 7.18 1.86 1.41
C LYS A 93 7.01 1.39 -0.03
N VAL A 94 5.77 1.40 -0.51
CA VAL A 94 5.41 0.94 -1.85
C VAL A 94 4.79 2.09 -2.64
N VAL A 95 5.35 2.38 -3.81
CA VAL A 95 4.68 3.22 -4.82
C VAL A 95 3.98 2.30 -5.80
N ILE A 96 2.68 2.48 -6.01
CA ILE A 96 1.89 1.65 -6.93
C ILE A 96 1.08 2.51 -7.89
N GLY A 97 0.92 2.07 -9.14
CA GLY A 97 0.22 2.82 -10.17
C GLY A 97 -0.14 1.95 -11.37
N THR A 98 -1.15 2.37 -12.13
CA THR A 98 -1.42 1.80 -13.44
C THR A 98 -0.62 2.59 -14.46
N VAL A 99 0.12 1.91 -15.31
CA VAL A 99 1.05 2.54 -16.26
C VAL A 99 0.33 3.43 -17.28
N GLU A 100 1.10 4.28 -17.94
CA GLU A 100 0.65 5.20 -18.97
C GLU A 100 -0.29 4.55 -20.00
N SER A 101 -1.28 5.33 -20.47
CA SER A 101 -2.31 4.89 -21.43
C SER A 101 -3.18 3.71 -20.97
N ASP A 102 -3.26 3.47 -19.65
CA ASP A 102 -4.14 2.46 -19.06
C ASP A 102 -4.87 3.02 -17.85
N VAL A 103 -6.20 2.95 -17.91
CA VAL A 103 -7.14 3.55 -16.93
C VAL A 103 -7.69 2.54 -15.93
N HIS A 104 -7.30 1.26 -16.02
CA HIS A 104 -7.87 0.22 -15.16
C HIS A 104 -7.24 0.28 -13.77
N SER A 105 -8.06 0.35 -12.72
CA SER A 105 -7.59 0.54 -11.35
C SER A 105 -7.95 -0.59 -10.38
N ILE A 106 -9.02 -1.36 -10.63
CA ILE A 106 -9.61 -2.30 -9.66
C ILE A 106 -8.57 -3.26 -9.06
N GLY A 107 -7.81 -3.98 -9.90
CA GLY A 107 -6.81 -4.94 -9.42
C GLY A 107 -5.67 -4.27 -8.63
N LYS A 108 -5.20 -3.11 -9.10
CA LYS A 108 -4.20 -2.30 -8.40
C LYS A 108 -4.70 -1.80 -7.04
N ASP A 109 -5.94 -1.32 -6.98
CA ASP A 109 -6.52 -0.76 -5.75
C ASP A 109 -6.74 -1.86 -4.70
N LEU A 110 -7.11 -3.06 -5.15
CA LEU A 110 -7.14 -4.27 -4.33
C LEU A 110 -5.74 -4.60 -3.78
N VAL A 111 -4.72 -4.71 -4.64
CA VAL A 111 -3.33 -4.95 -4.22
C VAL A 111 -2.84 -3.88 -3.23
N GLY A 112 -3.12 -2.61 -3.49
CA GLY A 112 -2.75 -1.50 -2.62
C GLY A 112 -3.42 -1.59 -1.24
N SER A 113 -4.69 -1.94 -1.19
CA SER A 113 -5.44 -2.13 0.06
C SER A 113 -4.91 -3.33 0.86
N PHE A 114 -4.50 -4.39 0.17
CA PHE A 114 -3.89 -5.57 0.78
C PHE A 114 -2.52 -5.26 1.40
N LEU A 115 -1.66 -4.56 0.67
CA LEU A 115 -0.36 -4.13 1.14
C LEU A 115 -0.51 -3.25 2.38
N PHE A 116 -1.41 -2.29 2.32
CA PHE A 116 -1.72 -1.43 3.46
C PHE A 116 -2.18 -2.22 4.68
N SER A 117 -3.11 -3.17 4.48
CA SER A 117 -3.62 -4.02 5.56
C SER A 117 -2.56 -4.94 6.16
N ASN A 118 -1.50 -5.22 5.41
CA ASN A 118 -0.33 -6.00 5.83
C ASN A 118 0.83 -5.13 6.40
N GLY A 119 0.58 -3.85 6.68
CA GLY A 119 1.55 -2.97 7.37
C GLY A 119 2.54 -2.25 6.46
N PHE A 120 2.34 -2.28 5.14
CA PHE A 120 3.11 -1.46 4.21
C PHE A 120 2.55 -0.05 4.12
N GLU A 121 3.42 0.92 3.89
CA GLU A 121 3.01 2.29 3.57
C GLU A 121 2.82 2.43 2.06
N VAL A 122 1.58 2.63 1.61
CA VAL A 122 1.23 2.55 0.18
C VAL A 122 0.90 3.91 -0.41
N TYR A 123 1.65 4.28 -1.44
CA TYR A 123 1.52 5.50 -2.22
C TYR A 123 0.95 5.15 -3.60
N ASN A 124 -0.38 5.18 -3.70
CA ASN A 124 -1.09 4.90 -4.95
C ASN A 124 -1.15 6.16 -5.83
N LEU A 125 -0.49 6.11 -6.98
CA LEU A 125 -0.42 7.21 -7.95
C LEU A 125 -1.63 7.29 -8.88
N GLY A 126 -2.58 6.36 -8.76
CA GLY A 126 -3.74 6.28 -9.63
C GLY A 126 -3.43 5.58 -10.95
N VAL A 127 -3.96 6.12 -12.03
CA VAL A 127 -3.90 5.51 -13.37
C VAL A 127 -3.21 6.43 -14.37
N GLU A 128 -2.85 5.89 -15.54
CA GLU A 128 -2.12 6.61 -16.60
C GLU A 128 -0.80 7.24 -16.11
N VAL A 129 -0.08 6.51 -15.25
CA VAL A 129 1.12 7.01 -14.58
C VAL A 129 2.36 6.81 -15.46
N THR A 130 3.06 7.90 -15.72
CA THR A 130 4.31 7.91 -16.49
C THR A 130 5.48 7.36 -15.68
N ALA A 131 6.54 6.88 -16.37
CA ALA A 131 7.77 6.44 -15.72
C ALA A 131 8.40 7.51 -14.81
N ASP A 132 8.34 8.78 -15.22
CA ASP A 132 8.86 9.90 -14.44
C ASP A 132 8.12 10.09 -13.14
N GLN A 133 6.79 9.94 -13.13
CA GLN A 133 5.99 10.07 -11.92
C GLN A 133 6.27 8.95 -10.92
N PHE A 134 6.39 7.70 -11.39
CA PHE A 134 6.79 6.58 -10.53
C PHE A 134 8.14 6.83 -9.86
N ILE A 135 9.16 7.17 -10.65
CA ILE A 135 10.52 7.36 -10.16
C ILE A 135 10.60 8.58 -9.24
N SER A 136 9.94 9.69 -9.62
CA SER A 136 9.94 10.91 -8.80
C SER A 136 9.29 10.66 -7.44
N LYS A 137 8.15 9.95 -7.40
CA LYS A 137 7.51 9.62 -6.13
C LYS A 137 8.35 8.66 -5.30
N ALA A 138 8.96 7.66 -5.94
CA ALA A 138 9.83 6.70 -5.27
C ALA A 138 11.07 7.36 -4.65
N GLU A 139 11.63 8.39 -5.29
CA GLU A 139 12.71 9.21 -4.73
C GLU A 139 12.21 10.10 -3.58
N GLU A 140 11.08 10.80 -3.78
CA GLU A 140 10.49 11.72 -2.79
C GLU A 140 10.25 11.05 -1.43
N ILE A 141 9.65 9.86 -1.45
CA ILE A 141 9.22 9.16 -0.22
C ILE A 141 10.25 8.15 0.30
N GLY A 142 11.31 7.90 -0.48
CA GLY A 142 12.26 6.83 -0.21
C GLY A 142 11.61 5.45 -0.27
N ALA A 143 10.97 5.13 -1.40
CA ALA A 143 10.28 3.85 -1.59
C ALA A 143 11.25 2.66 -1.57
N ASP A 144 10.75 1.51 -1.16
CA ASP A 144 11.46 0.23 -1.29
C ASP A 144 11.00 -0.52 -2.55
N VAL A 145 9.71 -0.38 -2.89
CA VAL A 145 9.07 -1.11 -3.99
C VAL A 145 8.32 -0.17 -4.93
N ILE A 146 8.40 -0.44 -6.23
CA ILE A 146 7.59 0.16 -7.29
C ILE A 146 6.74 -0.96 -7.92
N GLY A 147 5.42 -0.86 -7.78
CA GLY A 147 4.44 -1.78 -8.35
C GLY A 147 3.76 -1.21 -9.59
N LEU A 148 3.82 -1.95 -10.70
CA LEU A 148 3.33 -1.51 -12.00
C LEU A 148 2.17 -2.38 -12.49
N SER A 149 0.98 -1.80 -12.60
CA SER A 149 -0.22 -2.48 -13.11
C SER A 149 -0.47 -2.16 -14.59
N SER A 150 -0.90 -3.16 -15.36
CA SER A 150 -1.34 -3.03 -16.76
C SER A 150 -2.45 -4.06 -17.04
N LEU A 151 -3.58 -3.65 -17.61
CA LEU A 151 -4.66 -4.57 -18.01
C LEU A 151 -4.72 -4.76 -19.54
N LEU A 152 -4.11 -3.87 -20.32
CA LEU A 152 -4.10 -3.97 -21.78
C LEU A 152 -2.74 -4.48 -22.26
N THR A 153 -2.73 -5.45 -23.19
CA THR A 153 -1.48 -5.90 -23.83
C THR A 153 -0.70 -4.75 -24.46
N MET A 154 -1.43 -3.75 -24.99
CA MET A 154 -0.85 -2.54 -25.56
C MET A 154 -0.18 -1.64 -24.52
N SER A 155 -0.58 -1.69 -23.24
CA SER A 155 0.03 -0.86 -22.18
C SER A 155 1.20 -1.55 -21.47
N MET A 156 1.38 -2.87 -21.61
CA MET A 156 2.47 -3.61 -20.97
C MET A 156 3.85 -3.02 -21.24
N HIS A 157 4.09 -2.54 -22.48
CA HIS A 157 5.38 -1.95 -22.85
C HIS A 157 5.76 -0.73 -21.99
N PHE A 158 4.81 -0.02 -21.39
CA PHE A 158 5.09 1.07 -20.45
C PHE A 158 5.71 0.57 -19.14
N GLN A 159 5.41 -0.66 -18.70
CA GLN A 159 6.11 -1.29 -17.55
C GLN A 159 7.61 -1.43 -17.84
N LYS A 160 7.96 -1.86 -19.07
CA LYS A 160 9.36 -1.92 -19.53
C LYS A 160 9.99 -0.54 -19.56
N GLN A 161 9.26 0.49 -19.98
CA GLN A 161 9.78 1.86 -20.02
C GLN A 161 10.16 2.38 -18.62
N VAL A 162 9.38 2.07 -17.57
CA VAL A 162 9.75 2.42 -16.19
C VAL A 162 11.10 1.80 -15.82
N ILE A 163 11.28 0.51 -16.10
CA ILE A 163 12.52 -0.22 -15.78
C ILE A 163 13.70 0.33 -16.59
N ASP A 164 13.50 0.60 -17.88
CA ASP A 164 14.54 1.17 -18.74
C ASP A 164 14.93 2.58 -18.29
N GLU A 165 13.99 3.38 -17.81
CA GLU A 165 14.25 4.70 -17.27
C GLU A 165 15.01 4.65 -15.93
N LEU A 166 14.65 3.71 -15.05
CA LEU A 166 15.42 3.41 -13.84
C LEU A 166 16.88 3.02 -14.17
N LYS A 167 17.09 2.20 -15.21
CA LYS A 167 18.44 1.84 -15.67
C LYS A 167 19.21 3.05 -16.19
N LYS A 168 18.59 3.89 -17.02
CA LYS A 168 19.21 5.12 -17.54
C LYS A 168 19.65 6.08 -16.43
N ARG A 169 18.86 6.18 -15.35
CA ARG A 169 19.16 7.02 -14.18
C ARG A 169 20.14 6.38 -13.20
N GLY A 170 20.57 5.14 -13.43
CA GLY A 170 21.42 4.40 -12.49
C GLY A 170 20.68 3.98 -11.19
N LEU A 171 19.35 4.00 -11.20
CA LEU A 171 18.49 3.72 -10.04
C LEU A 171 17.93 2.29 -10.02
N ARG A 172 18.20 1.48 -11.06
CA ARG A 172 17.60 0.14 -11.20
C ARG A 172 17.76 -0.74 -9.96
N ASN A 173 18.93 -0.70 -9.31
CA ASN A 173 19.21 -1.55 -8.15
C ASN A 173 18.73 -0.94 -6.81
N LYS A 174 18.23 0.30 -6.82
CA LYS A 174 17.76 1.00 -5.61
C LYS A 174 16.38 0.53 -5.18
N TYR A 175 15.52 0.20 -6.14
CA TYR A 175 14.12 -0.17 -5.92
C TYR A 175 13.86 -1.59 -6.36
N LYS A 176 12.97 -2.29 -5.64
CA LYS A 176 12.36 -3.52 -6.14
C LYS A 176 11.21 -3.18 -7.07
N VAL A 177 11.24 -3.67 -8.30
CA VAL A 177 10.18 -3.42 -9.28
C VAL A 177 9.36 -4.69 -9.42
N ILE A 178 8.08 -4.64 -9.09
CA ILE A 178 7.13 -5.73 -9.30
C ILE A 178 6.13 -5.35 -10.39
N VAL A 179 5.70 -6.34 -11.16
CA VAL A 179 4.72 -6.14 -12.25
C VAL A 179 3.52 -7.07 -12.07
N GLY A 180 2.36 -6.63 -12.54
CA GLY A 180 1.15 -7.43 -12.54
C GLY A 180 0.08 -6.90 -13.48
N GLY A 181 -1.09 -7.55 -13.41
CA GLY A 181 -2.26 -7.27 -14.23
C GLY A 181 -2.47 -8.32 -15.32
N SER A 182 -3.73 -8.48 -15.76
CA SER A 182 -4.20 -9.66 -16.52
C SER A 182 -3.38 -10.11 -17.73
N PRO A 183 -2.81 -9.24 -18.59
CA PRO A 183 -2.04 -9.69 -19.75
C PRO A 183 -0.57 -9.99 -19.43
N THR A 184 -0.12 -9.73 -18.20
CA THR A 184 1.27 -9.97 -17.77
C THR A 184 1.50 -11.42 -17.34
N SER A 185 2.76 -11.80 -17.22
CA SER A 185 3.18 -13.13 -16.76
C SER A 185 4.54 -13.06 -16.08
N GLU A 186 4.94 -14.13 -15.41
CA GLU A 186 6.30 -14.27 -14.87
C GLU A 186 7.36 -14.12 -15.96
N ASP A 187 7.17 -14.77 -17.11
CA ASP A 187 8.06 -14.66 -18.28
C ASP A 187 8.20 -13.21 -18.76
N TRP A 188 7.10 -12.46 -18.78
CA TRP A 188 7.13 -11.04 -19.12
C TRP A 188 7.95 -10.24 -18.10
N GLY A 189 7.73 -10.46 -16.81
CA GLY A 189 8.51 -9.84 -15.74
C GLY A 189 10.01 -10.09 -15.88
N VAL A 190 10.41 -11.34 -16.13
CA VAL A 190 11.80 -11.72 -16.39
C VAL A 190 12.34 -11.03 -17.64
N GLN A 191 11.58 -11.03 -18.73
CA GLN A 191 12.00 -10.44 -20.01
C GLN A 191 12.33 -8.94 -19.90
N ILE A 192 11.53 -8.18 -19.16
CA ILE A 192 11.75 -6.73 -18.99
C ILE A 192 12.76 -6.42 -17.87
N GLY A 193 13.06 -7.42 -17.04
CA GLY A 193 13.96 -7.33 -15.90
C GLY A 193 13.31 -6.69 -14.67
N ALA A 194 12.06 -7.06 -14.38
CA ALA A 194 11.42 -6.83 -13.09
C ALA A 194 12.02 -7.76 -12.02
N ASP A 195 11.84 -7.42 -10.74
CA ASP A 195 12.29 -8.24 -9.60
C ASP A 195 11.24 -9.28 -9.18
N GLY A 196 10.00 -9.15 -9.65
CA GLY A 196 8.95 -10.14 -9.42
C GLY A 196 7.68 -9.88 -10.20
N TRP A 197 6.85 -10.91 -10.28
CA TRP A 197 5.50 -10.90 -10.84
C TRP A 197 4.58 -11.67 -9.89
N ALA A 198 3.33 -11.25 -9.79
CA ALA A 198 2.30 -11.93 -9.01
C ALA A 198 0.97 -11.87 -9.77
N ASP A 199 0.18 -12.96 -9.69
CA ASP A 199 -1.09 -13.06 -10.41
C ASP A 199 -2.24 -12.40 -9.64
N ASP A 200 -2.13 -12.36 -8.30
CA ASP A 200 -3.15 -11.79 -7.42
C ASP A 200 -2.56 -10.99 -6.24
N ALA A 201 -3.46 -10.43 -5.42
CA ALA A 201 -3.09 -9.60 -4.28
C ALA A 201 -2.42 -10.36 -3.14
N ILE A 202 -2.78 -11.62 -2.92
CA ILE A 202 -2.24 -12.46 -1.84
C ILE A 202 -0.80 -12.86 -2.19
N GLU A 203 -0.58 -13.33 -3.41
CA GLU A 203 0.76 -13.62 -3.93
C GLU A 203 1.64 -12.38 -3.92
N THR A 204 1.07 -11.20 -4.20
CA THR A 204 1.81 -9.93 -4.15
C THR A 204 2.38 -9.65 -2.76
N ILE A 205 1.64 -9.90 -1.68
CA ILE A 205 2.15 -9.73 -0.30
C ILE A 205 3.34 -10.62 -0.04
N THR A 206 3.19 -11.91 -0.39
CA THR A 206 4.25 -12.91 -0.19
C THR A 206 5.51 -12.54 -0.97
N LEU A 207 5.34 -12.12 -2.22
CA LEU A 207 6.41 -11.64 -3.08
C LEU A 207 7.12 -10.42 -2.47
N VAL A 208 6.37 -9.40 -2.04
CA VAL A 208 6.96 -8.17 -1.48
C VAL A 208 7.72 -8.45 -0.19
N LYS A 209 7.14 -9.22 0.74
CA LYS A 209 7.82 -9.63 1.98
C LYS A 209 9.13 -10.36 1.68
N LYS A 210 9.11 -11.29 0.72
CA LYS A 210 10.30 -12.02 0.26
C LYS A 210 11.36 -11.08 -0.33
N LEU A 211 10.97 -10.15 -1.20
CA LEU A 211 11.89 -9.20 -1.85
C LEU A 211 12.56 -8.24 -0.86
N LEU A 212 11.89 -7.94 0.25
CA LEU A 212 12.38 -7.09 1.34
C LEU A 212 13.04 -7.88 2.48
N ASN A 213 13.14 -9.22 2.37
CA ASN A 213 13.69 -10.11 3.41
C ASN A 213 12.98 -10.00 4.77
N ILE A 214 11.66 -9.81 4.73
CA ILE A 214 10.81 -9.75 5.90
C ILE A 214 10.34 -11.18 6.21
N SER A 215 10.57 -11.65 7.42
CA SER A 215 10.05 -12.95 7.89
C SER A 215 8.53 -12.92 8.06
N GLU A 216 7.85 -14.03 7.73
CA GLU A 216 6.41 -14.24 7.94
C GLU A 216 5.96 -14.06 9.40
#